data_AF-A0A0F9FHD4-F1
#
_entry.id   AF-A0A0F9FHD4-F1
#
_cell.length_a   1.000
_cell.length_b   1.000
_cell.length_c   1.000
_cell.angle_alpha   90.00
_cell.angle_beta   90.00
_cell.angle_gamma   90.00
#
_symmetry.space_group_name_H-M   'P 1'
#
loop_
_entity.id
_entity.type
_entity.pdbx_description
1 polymer ?
#
loop_
_entity_poly.entity_id
_entity_poly.type
_entity_poly.pdbx_seq_one_letter_code
_entity_poly.pdbx_strand_id
1 'polypeptide(L)'
;VGSGGFLLTQEIVGLEDLLIPGKHCVTYSPTDYHDFTEKIDFFLKNARQREEIAANGRQHVLENFNIDKITAGFIDEIKKRM
;
A
#
# COMPACT_ATOMS: atom_id res chain seq x y z
N VAL A 1 -5.11 -1.45 3.55
CA VAL A 1 -5.19 -0.30 2.59
C VAL A 1 -6.61 -0.13 2.06
N GLY A 2 -7.00 1.11 1.72
CA GLY A 2 -8.38 1.52 1.38
C GLY A 2 -9.34 1.49 2.57
N SER A 3 -9.51 0.31 3.17
CA SER A 3 -10.35 0.06 4.34
C SER A 3 -9.78 0.56 5.68
N GLY A 4 -8.52 0.98 5.72
CA GLY A 4 -7.82 1.38 6.95
C GLY A 4 -7.04 0.26 7.66
N GLY A 5 -7.08 -0.98 7.15
CA GLY A 5 -6.25 -2.07 7.69
C GLY A 5 -4.76 -1.92 7.34
N PHE A 6 -3.90 -2.40 8.24
CA PHE A 6 -2.46 -2.56 8.02
C PHE A 6 -2.20 -3.62 6.94
N LEU A 7 -1.42 -3.28 5.92
CA LEU A 7 -1.07 -4.21 4.84
C LEU A 7 0.36 -4.72 5.04
N LEU A 8 0.47 -6.02 5.24
CA LEU A 8 1.69 -6.80 5.09
C LEU A 8 1.53 -7.67 3.84
N THR A 9 2.37 -7.46 2.83
CA THR A 9 2.29 -8.15 1.54
C THR A 9 3.65 -8.62 1.09
N GLN A 10 3.72 -9.57 0.16
CA GLN A 10 4.99 -9.97 -0.42
C GLN A 10 5.61 -8.80 -1.19
N GLU A 11 6.94 -8.69 -1.16
CA GLU A 11 7.68 -7.79 -2.05
C GLU A 11 7.53 -8.24 -3.50
N ILE A 12 7.05 -7.32 -4.35
CA ILE A 12 6.86 -7.52 -5.78
C ILE A 12 7.34 -6.28 -6.54
N VAL A 13 7.86 -6.49 -7.74
CA VAL A 13 8.30 -5.40 -8.62
C VAL A 13 7.10 -4.54 -9.02
N GLY A 14 7.25 -3.21 -8.97
CA GLY A 14 6.21 -2.25 -9.33
C GLY A 14 5.22 -1.93 -8.20
N LEU A 15 5.40 -2.49 -7.01
CA LEU A 15 4.59 -2.10 -5.85
C LEU A 15 4.84 -0.63 -5.50
N GLU A 16 6.08 -0.18 -5.61
CA GLU A 16 6.56 1.18 -5.33
C GLU A 16 5.84 2.26 -6.14
N ASP A 17 5.30 1.92 -7.32
CA ASP A 17 4.48 2.84 -8.14
C ASP A 17 3.11 3.11 -7.50
N LEU A 18 2.64 2.22 -6.61
CA LEU A 18 1.33 2.27 -5.97
C LEU A 18 1.42 2.58 -4.48
N LEU A 19 2.40 1.99 -3.78
CA LEU A 19 2.54 2.03 -2.33
C LEU A 19 4.02 2.00 -1.97
N ILE A 20 4.46 2.91 -1.10
CA ILE A 20 5.85 2.98 -0.64
C ILE A 20 6.01 2.04 0.56
N PRO A 21 6.83 0.97 0.48
CA PRO A 21 7.12 0.10 1.62
C PRO A 21 7.71 0.87 2.81
N GLY A 22 7.31 0.49 4.02
CA GLY A 22 7.66 1.20 5.25
C GLY A 22 6.84 2.46 5.53
N LYS A 23 6.13 3.00 4.52
CA LYS A 23 5.28 4.20 4.67
C LYS A 23 3.79 3.90 4.53
N HIS A 24 3.40 3.24 3.43
CA HIS A 24 2.00 2.94 3.11
C HIS A 24 1.62 1.47 3.35
N CYS A 25 2.63 0.59 3.35
CA CYS A 25 2.50 -0.84 3.61
C CYS A 25 3.83 -1.39 4.13
N VAL A 26 3.85 -2.66 4.50
CA VAL A 26 5.08 -3.40 4.79
C VAL A 26 5.19 -4.56 3.83
N THR A 27 6.40 -4.80 3.33
CA THR A 27 6.69 -5.94 2.46
C THR A 27 7.46 -7.02 3.21
N TYR A 28 7.30 -8.28 2.80
CA TYR A 28 8.15 -9.39 3.23
C TYR A 28 8.83 -10.07 2.02
N SER A 29 9.98 -10.67 2.27
CA SER A 29 10.83 -11.31 1.26
C SER A 29 10.08 -12.41 0.52
N PRO A 30 10.22 -12.51 -0.82
CA PRO A 30 9.62 -13.58 -1.58
C PRO A 30 10.36 -14.92 -1.41
N THR A 31 11.61 -14.90 -0.94
CA THR A 31 12.49 -16.06 -0.84
C THR A 31 12.83 -16.45 0.59
N ASP A 32 12.58 -15.58 1.57
CA ASP A 32 12.78 -15.86 2.99
C ASP A 32 11.44 -15.90 3.72
N TYR A 33 11.02 -17.11 4.07
CA TYR A 33 9.74 -17.33 4.75
C TYR A 33 9.76 -16.86 6.22
N HIS A 34 10.92 -16.81 6.86
CA HIS A 34 11.02 -16.38 8.26
C HIS A 34 10.71 -14.90 8.41
N ASP A 35 11.11 -14.07 7.43
CA ASP A 35 10.84 -12.63 7.41
C ASP A 35 9.34 -12.30 7.54
N PHE A 36 8.45 -13.08 6.92
CA PHE A 36 7.00 -12.89 7.07
C PHE A 36 6.55 -13.06 8.53
N THR A 37 6.98 -14.15 9.17
CA THR A 37 6.63 -14.44 10.56
C THR A 37 7.24 -13.44 11.54
N GLU A 38 8.50 -13.03 11.32
CA GLU A 38 9.18 -12.04 12.16
C GLU A 38 8.49 -10.66 12.06
N LYS A 39 8.06 -10.25 10.87
CA LYS A 39 7.30 -9.01 10.69
C LYS A 39 5.94 -9.05 11.35
N ILE A 40 5.23 -10.18 11.31
CA ILE A 40 3.98 -10.35 12.07
C ILE A 40 4.25 -10.12 13.55
N ASP A 41 5.22 -10.84 14.13
CA ASP A 41 5.54 -10.74 15.55
C ASP A 41 5.99 -9.34 15.97
N PHE A 42 6.78 -8.68 15.12
CA PHE A 42 7.21 -7.31 15.33
C PHE A 42 6.02 -6.36 15.37
N PHE A 43 5.15 -6.35 14.36
CA PHE A 43 4.05 -5.40 14.27
C PHE A 43 2.89 -5.71 15.24
N LEU A 44 2.79 -6.93 15.75
CA LEU A 44 1.90 -7.24 16.89
C LEU A 44 2.36 -6.54 18.18
N LYS A 45 3.68 -6.39 18.38
CA LYS A 45 4.27 -5.71 19.56
C LYS A 45 4.40 -4.20 19.37
N ASN A 46 4.37 -3.70 18.14
CA ASN A 46 4.57 -2.30 17.77
C ASN A 46 3.30 -1.65 17.20
N ALA A 47 2.21 -1.67 17.99
CA ALA A 47 0.88 -1.22 17.56
C ALA A 47 0.87 0.22 17.01
N ARG A 48 1.59 1.15 17.66
CA ARG A 48 1.64 2.56 17.22
C ARG A 48 2.19 2.71 15.80
N GLN A 49 3.32 2.06 15.52
CA GLN A 49 3.93 2.11 14.18
C GLN A 49 3.04 1.42 13.14
N ARG A 50 2.40 0.30 13.53
CA ARG A 50 1.45 -0.42 12.68
C ARG A 50 0.26 0.46 12.29
N GLU A 51 -0.32 1.17 13.26
CA GLU A 51 -1.46 2.08 13.05
C GLU A 51 -1.08 3.28 12.20
N GLU A 52 0.10 3.85 12.41
CA GLU A 52 0.65 4.94 11.60
C GLU A 52 0.77 4.54 10.13
N ILE A 53 1.39 3.39 9.85
CA ILE A 53 1.51 2.87 8.47
C ILE A 53 0.13 2.62 7.85
N ALA A 54 -0.81 2.05 8.62
CA ALA A 54 -2.16 1.79 8.14
C ALA A 54 -2.92 3.07 7.79
N ALA A 55 -2.81 4.11 8.64
CA ALA A 55 -3.40 5.42 8.41
C ALA A 55 -2.80 6.10 7.17
N ASN A 56 -1.48 6.09 7.04
CA ASN A 56 -0.76 6.63 5.88
C ASN A 56 -1.17 5.93 4.59
N GLY A 57 -1.24 4.60 4.60
CA GLY A 57 -1.70 3.82 3.45
C GLY A 57 -3.15 4.11 3.07
N ARG A 58 -4.05 4.28 4.05
CA ARG A 58 -5.44 4.67 3.78
C ARG A 58 -5.52 6.05 3.15
N GLN A 59 -4.85 7.04 3.74
CA GLN A 59 -4.84 8.42 3.25
C GLN A 59 -4.34 8.46 1.80
N HIS A 60 -3.19 7.82 1.53
CA HIS A 60 -2.61 7.76 0.19
C HIS A 60 -3.59 7.16 -0.84
N VAL A 61 -4.30 6.08 -0.48
CA VAL A 61 -5.28 5.45 -1.37
C VAL A 61 -6.48 6.36 -1.63
N LEU A 62 -7.00 7.03 -0.61
CA LEU A 62 -8.14 7.93 -0.78
C LEU A 62 -7.79 9.17 -1.59
N GLU A 63 -6.55 9.65 -1.53
CA GLU A 63 -6.10 10.84 -2.28
C GLU A 63 -5.84 10.54 -3.77
N ASN A 64 -5.34 9.35 -4.09
CA ASN A 64 -4.80 9.04 -5.42
C ASN A 64 -5.58 8.00 -6.21
N PHE A 65 -6.22 7.03 -5.54
CA PHE A 65 -6.82 5.85 -6.16
C PHE A 65 -8.34 5.74 -5.92
N ASN A 66 -9.00 6.85 -5.59
CA ASN A 66 -10.46 6.90 -5.53
C ASN A 66 -11.07 6.91 -6.94
N ILE A 67 -12.36 6.56 -7.03
CA ILE A 67 -13.06 6.44 -8.31
C ILE A 67 -13.03 7.73 -9.14
N ASP A 68 -13.16 8.89 -8.50
CA ASP A 68 -13.16 10.18 -9.18
C ASP A 68 -11.80 10.46 -9.83
N LYS A 69 -10.71 10.16 -9.13
CA LYS A 69 -9.34 10.32 -9.64
C LYS A 69 -9.03 9.38 -10.80
N ILE A 70 -9.38 8.10 -10.64
CA ILE A 70 -9.13 7.07 -11.66
C ILE A 70 -9.94 7.37 -12.93
N THR A 71 -11.23 7.69 -12.78
CA THR A 71 -12.10 7.96 -13.94
C THR A 71 -11.69 9.23 -14.67
N ALA A 72 -11.31 10.30 -13.95
CA ALA A 72 -10.78 11.51 -14.58
C ALA A 72 -9.55 11.22 -15.45
N GLY A 73 -8.56 10.49 -14.91
CA GLY A 73 -7.36 10.13 -15.67
C GLY A 73 -7.65 9.28 -16.90
N PHE A 74 -8.58 8.33 -16.79
CA PHE A 74 -9.02 7.52 -17.91
C PHE A 74 -9.71 8.34 -19.02
N ILE A 75 -10.61 9.25 -18.64
CA ILE A 75 -11.31 10.13 -19.59
C ILE A 75 -10.32 11.05 -20.31
N ASP A 76 -9.36 11.61 -19.59
CA ASP A 76 -8.36 12.49 -20.18
C ASP A 76 -7.49 11.75 -21.21
N GLU A 77 -7.16 10.49 -20.96
CA GLU A 77 -6.42 9.66 -21.91
C GLU A 77 -7.23 9.34 -23.17
N ILE A 78 -8.55 9.09 -23.05
CA ILE A 78 -9.43 8.92 -24.21
C ILE A 78 -9.45 10.19 -25.05
N LYS A 79 -9.62 11.36 -24.43
CA LYS A 79 -9.68 12.65 -25.14
C LYS A 79 -8.43 12.98 -25.94
N LYS A 80 -7.24 12.54 -25.47
CA LYS A 80 -5.97 12.74 -26.19
C LYS A 80 -5.87 11.93 -27.48
N ARG A 81 -6.66 10.86 -27.60
CA ARG A 81 -6.61 9.91 -28.73
C ARG A 81 -7.73 10.12 -29.75
N MET A 82 -8.64 11.04 -29.48
CA MET A 82 -9.69 11.52 -30.39
C MET A 82 -9.20 12.76 -31.13
#